data_AF-A0A820YGX1-F1
#
_entry.id   AF-A0A820YGX1-F1
#
_cell.length_a   1.000
_cell.length_b   1.000
_cell.length_c   1.000
_cell.angle_alpha   90.00
_cell.angle_beta   90.00
_cell.angle_gamma   90.00
#
_symmetry.space_group_name_H-M   'P 1'
#
loop_
_entity.id
_entity.type
_entity.pdbx_description
1 polymer ?
#
loop_
_entity_poly.entity_id
_entity_poly.type
_entity_poly.pdbx_seq_one_letter_code
_entity_poly.pdbx_strand_id
1 'polypeptide(L)'
;TFNFYNQHKQKSTRDLSKESAEFLWFQIFKDVILRLPRDNHAKQQMIEFCQHYYRGNEKELKFIREFEHDYKSNMTINDIEQLRIFRFFIADLSMNLATEYEKLKNKGEQILMLYRGLKMVEEEHKTLKQNEGSLISTNGFLSTSRSKNVALKFAKKSPKRSDIVPVLYEIECNIHRVVKKFS
;
A
#
# COMPACT_ATOMS: atom_id res chain seq x y z
N THR A 1 -11.63 18.42 -2.56
CA THR A 1 -10.21 18.11 -2.82
C THR A 1 -9.67 17.34 -1.62
N PHE A 2 -9.68 16.00 -1.63
CA PHE A 2 -9.15 15.22 -0.50
C PHE A 2 -7.65 15.01 -0.65
N ASN A 3 -6.91 15.82 0.09
CA ASN A 3 -5.48 15.76 0.25
C ASN A 3 -5.14 14.72 1.33
N PHE A 4 -5.31 13.43 1.05
CA PHE A 4 -4.78 12.36 1.92
C PHE A 4 -3.25 12.28 1.92
N TYR A 5 -2.62 13.13 1.13
CA TYR A 5 -1.19 13.25 1.05
C TYR A 5 -0.84 14.72 1.10
N ASN A 6 -0.93 15.29 2.29
CA ASN A 6 -0.34 16.58 2.59
C ASN A 6 1.16 16.48 2.26
N GLN A 7 1.55 16.81 1.02
CA GLN A 7 2.89 16.64 0.46
C GLN A 7 3.95 17.42 1.27
N HIS A 8 3.49 18.30 2.16
CA HIS A 8 4.32 19.13 3.03
C HIS A 8 4.58 18.52 4.42
N LYS A 9 4.00 17.35 4.76
CA LYS A 9 4.22 16.63 6.05
C LYS A 9 4.29 15.09 5.93
N GLN A 10 4.64 14.53 4.76
CA GLN A 10 4.71 13.08 4.62
C GLN A 10 5.95 12.51 5.33
N LYS A 11 5.73 11.89 6.50
CA LYS A 11 6.71 10.97 7.10
C LYS A 11 6.62 9.62 6.38
N SER A 12 7.74 8.95 6.12
CA SER A 12 7.78 7.61 5.52
C SER A 12 7.36 6.52 6.51
N THR A 13 7.32 6.83 7.80
CA THR A 13 7.11 5.88 8.90
C THR A 13 6.06 6.37 9.89
N ARG A 14 5.43 5.42 10.60
CA ARG A 14 4.48 5.68 11.70
C ARG A 14 5.16 5.53 13.04
N ASP A 15 4.80 6.41 13.96
CA ASP A 15 5.16 6.31 15.36
C ASP A 15 4.10 5.47 16.08
N LEU A 16 4.33 4.16 16.19
CA LEU A 16 3.38 3.24 16.83
C LEU A 16 3.14 3.56 18.31
N SER A 17 4.03 4.31 18.98
CA SER A 17 3.78 4.75 20.36
C SER A 17 2.61 5.74 20.45
N LYS A 18 2.29 6.42 19.34
CA LYS A 18 1.25 7.45 19.26
C LYS A 18 0.06 7.03 18.39
N GLU A 19 0.32 6.22 17.36
CA GLU A 19 -0.64 5.87 16.31
C GLU A 19 -1.09 4.39 16.37
N SER A 20 -0.84 3.69 17.49
CA SER A 20 -1.16 2.26 17.65
C SER A 20 -2.64 1.96 17.51
N ALA A 21 -3.52 2.78 18.10
CA ALA A 21 -4.96 2.54 18.08
C ALA A 21 -5.54 2.60 16.66
N GLU A 22 -5.24 3.65 15.89
CA GLU A 22 -5.70 3.79 14.50
C GLU A 22 -5.18 2.65 13.61
N PHE A 23 -3.94 2.22 13.83
CA PHE A 23 -3.38 1.08 13.12
C PHE A 23 -4.12 -0.23 13.42
N LEU A 24 -4.40 -0.52 14.69
CA LEU A 24 -5.12 -1.73 15.09
C LEU A 24 -6.54 -1.73 14.55
N TRP A 25 -7.24 -0.60 14.62
CA TRP A 25 -8.57 -0.44 14.02
C TRP A 25 -8.57 -0.73 12.52
N PHE A 26 -7.57 -0.23 11.79
CA PHE A 26 -7.43 -0.53 10.37
C PHE A 26 -7.17 -2.01 10.10
N GLN A 27 -6.38 -2.71 10.94
CA GLN A 27 -6.16 -4.15 10.80
C GLN A 27 -7.45 -4.95 11.02
N ILE A 28 -8.20 -4.65 12.08
CA ILE A 28 -9.48 -5.31 12.37
C ILE A 28 -10.47 -5.05 11.23
N PHE A 29 -10.56 -3.80 10.78
CA PHE A 29 -11.44 -3.42 9.68
C PHE A 29 -11.11 -4.17 8.38
N LYS A 30 -9.82 -4.23 8.01
CA LYS A 30 -9.34 -5.03 6.86
C LYS A 30 -9.77 -6.49 7.00
N ASP A 31 -9.59 -7.08 8.18
CA ASP A 31 -9.95 -8.46 8.46
C ASP A 31 -11.46 -8.72 8.30
N VAL A 32 -12.30 -7.78 8.72
CA VAL A 32 -13.76 -7.84 8.52
C VAL A 32 -14.11 -7.78 7.03
N ILE A 33 -13.55 -6.83 6.27
CA ILE A 33 -13.80 -6.70 4.84
C ILE A 33 -13.42 -7.97 4.07
N LEU A 34 -12.28 -8.59 4.42
CA LEU A 34 -11.81 -9.82 3.78
C LEU A 34 -12.70 -11.05 4.07
N ARG A 35 -13.55 -11.00 5.09
CA ARG A 35 -14.51 -12.08 5.43
C ARG A 35 -15.88 -11.88 4.79
N LEU A 36 -16.16 -10.71 4.21
CA LEU A 36 -17.45 -10.45 3.58
C LEU A 36 -17.59 -11.20 2.24
N PRO A 37 -18.82 -11.57 1.83
CA PRO A 37 -19.05 -12.24 0.55
C PRO A 37 -18.57 -11.42 -0.64
N ARG A 38 -17.78 -12.09 -1.48
CA ARG A 38 -17.27 -11.60 -2.77
C ARG A 38 -18.07 -12.27 -3.89
N ASP A 39 -19.28 -11.79 -4.14
CA ASP A 39 -20.19 -12.31 -5.15
C ASP A 39 -20.45 -11.29 -6.27
N ASN A 40 -21.13 -11.72 -7.33
CA ASN A 40 -21.48 -10.85 -8.45
C ASN A 40 -22.37 -9.67 -8.02
N HIS A 41 -23.14 -9.84 -6.95
CA HIS A 41 -23.95 -8.77 -6.39
C HIS A 41 -23.08 -7.68 -5.75
N ALA A 42 -22.01 -8.05 -5.04
CA ALA A 42 -20.99 -7.13 -4.55
C ALA A 42 -20.34 -6.34 -5.70
N LYS A 43 -19.98 -7.03 -6.79
CA LYS A 43 -19.43 -6.40 -8.00
C LYS A 43 -20.45 -5.42 -8.59
N GLN A 44 -21.70 -5.83 -8.74
CA GLN A 44 -22.75 -5.02 -9.33
C GLN A 44 -23.05 -3.75 -8.51
N GLN A 45 -23.17 -3.88 -7.19
CA GLN A 45 -23.32 -2.73 -6.28
C GLN A 45 -22.18 -1.72 -6.43
N MET A 46 -20.95 -2.20 -6.67
CA MET A 46 -19.80 -1.35 -6.93
C MET A 46 -19.87 -0.62 -8.25
N ILE A 47 -20.25 -1.31 -9.32
CA ILE A 47 -20.43 -0.67 -10.63
C ILE A 47 -21.52 0.41 -10.56
N GLU A 48 -22.68 0.08 -9.99
CA GLU A 48 -23.82 0.99 -9.90
C GLU A 48 -23.48 2.25 -9.10
N PHE A 49 -22.79 2.10 -7.97
CA PHE A 49 -22.34 3.23 -7.16
C PHE A 49 -21.39 4.14 -7.95
N CYS A 50 -20.39 3.57 -8.64
CA CYS A 50 -19.45 4.35 -9.45
C CYS A 50 -20.15 5.06 -10.61
N GLN A 51 -21.02 4.38 -11.36
CA GLN A 51 -21.80 4.98 -12.45
C GLN A 51 -22.65 6.16 -11.94
N HIS A 52 -23.24 6.03 -10.75
CA HIS A 52 -24.00 7.11 -10.12
C HIS A 52 -23.11 8.29 -9.72
N TYR A 53 -21.96 8.04 -9.10
CA TYR A 53 -21.05 9.08 -8.62
C TYR A 53 -20.46 9.93 -9.75
N TYR A 54 -20.17 9.32 -10.90
CA TYR A 54 -19.59 9.99 -12.06
C TYR A 54 -20.60 10.44 -13.13
N ARG A 55 -21.89 10.57 -12.77
CA ARG A 55 -22.92 11.08 -13.68
C ARG A 55 -22.52 12.42 -14.30
N GLY A 56 -22.68 12.53 -15.62
CA GLY A 56 -22.32 13.73 -16.38
C GLY A 56 -20.83 13.83 -16.77
N ASN A 57 -19.99 12.89 -16.33
CA ASN A 57 -18.61 12.78 -16.79
C ASN A 57 -18.46 11.58 -17.73
N GLU A 58 -18.78 11.78 -19.02
CA GLU A 58 -18.73 10.73 -20.05
C GLU A 58 -17.38 10.02 -20.15
N LYS A 59 -16.29 10.72 -19.83
CA LYS A 59 -14.94 10.13 -19.82
C LYS A 59 -14.80 9.09 -18.71
N GLU A 60 -15.19 9.43 -17.48
CA GLU A 60 -15.14 8.50 -16.34
C GLU A 60 -16.19 7.37 -16.49
N LEU A 61 -17.38 7.68 -17.02
CA LEU A 61 -18.40 6.66 -17.30
C LEU A 61 -17.94 5.66 -18.37
N LYS A 62 -17.20 6.11 -19.38
CA LYS A 62 -16.56 5.21 -20.34
C LYS A 62 -15.53 4.32 -19.67
N PHE A 63 -14.68 4.87 -18.79
CA PHE A 63 -13.75 4.05 -18.00
C PHE A 63 -14.45 3.07 -17.07
N ILE A 64 -15.61 3.40 -16.50
CA ILE A 64 -16.38 2.48 -15.65
C ILE A 64 -17.02 1.36 -16.46
N ARG A 65 -17.48 1.61 -17.68
CA ARG A 65 -17.98 0.57 -18.60
C ARG A 65 -16.86 -0.33 -19.10
N GLU A 66 -15.73 0.27 -19.46
CA GLU A 66 -14.51 -0.47 -19.81
C GLU A 66 -13.99 -1.25 -18.62
N PHE A 67 -14.08 -0.74 -17.39
CA PHE A 67 -13.83 -1.50 -16.17
C PHE A 67 -14.86 -2.63 -16.05
N GLU A 68 -16.17 -2.39 -16.09
CA GLU A 68 -17.17 -3.45 -15.93
C GLU A 68 -16.92 -4.65 -16.89
N HIS A 69 -16.47 -4.33 -18.11
CA HIS A 69 -16.10 -5.24 -19.19
C HIS A 69 -14.69 -5.85 -19.06
N ASP A 70 -13.65 -5.05 -18.83
CA ASP A 70 -12.21 -5.39 -18.88
C ASP A 70 -11.54 -5.47 -17.49
N TYR A 71 -12.29 -5.18 -16.42
CA TYR A 71 -11.70 -4.92 -15.11
C TYR A 71 -10.89 -6.08 -14.58
N LYS A 72 -9.59 -5.78 -14.53
CA LYS A 72 -8.65 -6.21 -13.52
C LYS A 72 -8.15 -4.98 -12.75
N SER A 73 -8.49 -4.96 -11.47
CA SER A 73 -7.88 -4.25 -10.34
C SER A 73 -7.07 -2.95 -10.59
N ASN A 74 -7.67 -1.76 -10.42
CA ASN A 74 -7.13 -0.70 -9.54
C ASN A 74 -8.04 0.55 -9.43
N MET A 75 -7.91 1.22 -8.27
CA MET A 75 -8.29 2.60 -7.89
C MET A 75 -9.65 2.90 -7.21
N THR A 76 -9.69 4.03 -6.50
CA THR A 76 -10.18 4.27 -5.10
C THR A 76 -11.05 5.56 -4.92
N ILE A 77 -11.95 5.65 -3.89
CA ILE A 77 -12.09 6.69 -2.77
C ILE A 77 -13.52 6.84 -2.12
N ASN A 78 -13.73 6.38 -0.86
CA ASN A 78 -14.32 7.02 0.38
C ASN A 78 -14.85 6.00 1.42
N ASP A 79 -14.43 6.09 2.68
CA ASP A 79 -13.84 4.89 3.31
C ASP A 79 -14.78 3.73 3.68
N ILE A 80 -15.76 3.83 4.58
CA ILE A 80 -16.40 2.59 5.10
C ILE A 80 -17.42 1.98 4.12
N GLU A 81 -18.39 2.76 3.65
CA GLU A 81 -19.40 2.25 2.71
C GLU A 81 -18.75 1.87 1.38
N GLN A 82 -17.71 2.59 0.94
CA GLN A 82 -17.04 2.16 -0.27
C GLN A 82 -16.12 0.98 -0.05
N LEU A 83 -15.46 0.80 1.10
CA LEU A 83 -14.72 -0.44 1.37
C LEU A 83 -15.68 -1.65 1.39
N ARG A 84 -16.93 -1.48 1.85
CA ARG A 84 -17.99 -2.48 1.69
C ARG A 84 -18.35 -2.71 0.23
N ILE A 85 -18.49 -1.67 -0.56
CA ILE A 85 -18.79 -1.75 -1.99
C ILE A 85 -17.63 -2.41 -2.77
N PHE A 86 -16.40 -1.99 -2.52
CA PHE A 86 -15.14 -2.51 -3.06
C PHE A 86 -14.68 -3.82 -2.40
N ARG A 87 -15.46 -4.42 -1.48
CA ARG A 87 -15.09 -5.67 -0.81
C ARG A 87 -14.72 -6.76 -1.81
N PHE A 88 -15.44 -6.80 -2.94
CA PHE A 88 -15.15 -7.75 -4.02
C PHE A 88 -13.74 -7.54 -4.55
N PHE A 89 -13.40 -6.29 -4.85
CA PHE A 89 -12.12 -5.93 -5.39
C PHE A 89 -10.97 -6.14 -4.39
N ILE A 90 -11.15 -5.72 -3.13
CA ILE A 90 -10.13 -5.84 -2.08
C ILE A 90 -9.80 -7.30 -1.80
N ALA A 91 -10.82 -8.16 -1.69
CA ALA A 91 -10.62 -9.59 -1.50
C ALA A 91 -9.95 -10.24 -2.73
N ASP A 92 -10.27 -9.79 -3.95
CA ASP A 92 -9.57 -10.25 -5.16
C ASP A 92 -8.09 -9.88 -5.19
N LEU A 93 -7.77 -8.62 -4.94
CA LEU A 93 -6.40 -8.16 -4.86
C LEU A 93 -5.63 -8.91 -3.76
N SER A 94 -6.25 -9.11 -2.60
CA SER A 94 -5.65 -9.87 -1.50
C SER A 94 -5.37 -11.32 -1.89
N MET A 95 -6.27 -11.98 -2.62
CA MET A 95 -6.10 -13.35 -3.11
C MET A 95 -4.95 -13.44 -4.13
N ASN A 96 -4.88 -12.48 -5.05
CA ASN A 96 -3.81 -12.41 -6.05
C ASN A 96 -2.45 -12.18 -5.38
N LEU A 97 -2.37 -11.29 -4.40
CA LEU A 97 -1.14 -11.08 -3.61
C LEU A 97 -0.72 -12.34 -2.83
N ALA A 98 -1.67 -13.05 -2.21
CA ALA A 98 -1.39 -14.32 -1.53
C ALA A 98 -0.88 -15.38 -2.52
N THR A 99 -1.46 -15.45 -3.72
CA THR A 99 -1.03 -16.36 -4.79
C THR A 99 0.38 -16.06 -5.26
N GLU A 100 0.73 -14.79 -5.52
CA GLU A 100 2.09 -14.39 -5.89
C GLU A 100 3.09 -14.65 -4.77
N TYR A 101 2.68 -14.47 -3.52
CA TYR A 101 3.49 -14.80 -2.36
C TYR A 101 3.78 -16.31 -2.26
N GLU A 102 2.78 -17.18 -2.46
CA GLU A 102 3.02 -18.64 -2.48
C GLU A 102 3.93 -19.04 -3.65
N LYS A 103 3.81 -18.39 -4.82
CA LYS A 103 4.77 -18.59 -5.92
C LYS A 103 6.20 -18.21 -5.53
N LEU A 104 6.38 -17.13 -4.78
CA LEU A 104 7.70 -16.72 -4.28
C LEU A 104 8.26 -17.73 -3.27
N LYS A 105 7.42 -18.19 -2.33
CA LYS A 105 7.78 -19.20 -1.33
C LYS A 105 8.20 -20.53 -1.98
N ASN A 106 7.52 -20.94 -3.04
CA ASN A 106 7.82 -22.17 -3.77
C ASN A 106 9.12 -22.11 -4.60
N LYS A 107 9.70 -20.92 -4.82
CA LYS A 107 11.01 -20.77 -5.49
C LYS A 107 12.20 -21.12 -4.60
N GLY A 108 11.98 -21.39 -3.31
CA GLY A 108 13.03 -21.79 -2.36
C GLY A 108 13.93 -20.66 -1.86
N GLU A 109 13.64 -19.40 -2.19
CA GLU A 109 14.33 -18.25 -1.60
C GLU A 109 13.92 -18.09 -0.13
N GLN A 110 14.85 -18.28 0.81
CA GLN A 110 14.56 -18.09 2.23
C GLN A 110 14.58 -16.60 2.64
N ILE A 111 15.48 -15.83 2.03
CA ILE A 111 15.68 -14.40 2.30
C ILE A 111 15.62 -13.63 0.98
N LEU A 112 14.71 -12.65 0.93
CA LEU A 112 14.55 -11.69 -0.14
C LEU A 112 15.41 -10.46 0.15
N MET A 113 16.43 -10.19 -0.65
CA MET A 113 17.11 -8.90 -0.62
C MET A 113 16.37 -7.88 -1.47
N LEU A 114 15.93 -6.80 -0.84
CA LEU A 114 15.19 -5.70 -1.45
C LEU A 114 15.89 -4.37 -1.19
N TYR A 115 15.82 -3.48 -2.19
CA TYR A 115 16.42 -2.15 -2.14
C TYR A 115 15.38 -1.07 -2.42
N ARG A 116 15.40 0.02 -1.65
CA ARG A 116 14.56 1.19 -1.91
C ARG A 116 15.40 2.45 -1.80
N GLY A 117 15.58 3.15 -2.91
CA GLY A 117 16.15 4.49 -2.91
C GLY A 117 15.06 5.53 -2.73
N LEU A 118 15.27 6.46 -1.80
CA LEU A 118 14.36 7.55 -1.54
C LEU A 118 15.14 8.82 -1.17
N LYS A 119 14.39 9.90 -1.00
CA LYS A 119 14.87 11.14 -0.43
C LYS A 119 14.04 11.44 0.79
N MET A 120 14.66 11.96 1.83
CA MET A 120 13.94 12.29 3.05
C MET A 120 14.50 13.52 3.73
N VAL A 121 13.68 14.13 4.58
CA VAL A 121 14.09 15.30 5.36
C VAL A 121 15.15 14.87 6.36
N GLU A 122 16.18 15.69 6.54
CA GLU A 122 17.31 15.38 7.42
C GLU A 122 16.87 15.03 8.86
N GLU A 123 15.88 15.74 9.41
CA GLU A 123 15.34 15.48 10.74
C GLU A 123 14.65 14.11 10.85
N GLU A 124 13.96 13.67 9.80
CA GLU A 124 13.38 12.32 9.75
C GLU A 124 14.47 11.25 9.71
N HIS A 125 15.54 11.49 8.92
CA HIS A 125 16.69 10.61 8.87
C HIS A 125 17.42 10.51 10.23
N LYS A 126 17.58 11.63 10.96
CA LYS A 126 18.12 11.63 12.32
C LYS A 126 17.25 10.81 13.27
N THR A 127 15.93 11.01 13.20
CA THR A 127 14.96 10.25 14.03
C THR A 127 15.07 8.75 13.75
N LEU A 128 15.19 8.34 12.49
CA LEU A 128 15.34 6.92 12.14
C LEU A 128 16.67 6.34 12.61
N LYS A 129 17.76 7.10 12.55
CA LYS A 129 19.05 6.66 13.10
C LYS A 129 19.01 6.44 14.61
N GLN A 130 18.20 7.21 15.34
CA GLN A 130 18.01 7.05 16.78
C GLN A 130 17.16 5.82 17.13
N ASN A 131 16.43 5.24 16.17
CA ASN A 131 15.57 4.06 16.34
C ASN A 131 16.31 2.74 16.07
N GLU A 132 17.63 2.70 16.18
CA GLU A 132 18.39 1.45 16.03
C GLU A 132 17.94 0.42 17.08
N GLY A 133 17.75 -0.83 16.65
CA GLY A 133 17.21 -1.91 17.48
C GLY A 133 15.69 -1.84 17.74
N SER A 134 14.99 -0.79 17.27
CA SER A 134 13.54 -0.64 17.44
C SER A 134 12.76 -1.08 16.20
N LEU A 135 11.45 -1.32 16.37
CA LEU A 135 10.54 -1.64 15.27
C LEU A 135 10.07 -0.38 14.55
N ILE A 136 9.99 -0.46 13.22
CA ILE A 136 9.48 0.61 12.36
C ILE A 136 8.25 0.11 11.63
N SER A 137 7.19 0.91 11.62
CA SER A 137 6.01 0.69 10.78
C SER A 137 6.02 1.67 9.62
N THR A 138 5.71 1.19 8.42
CA THR A 138 5.65 2.02 7.21
C THR A 138 4.23 2.55 7.01
N ASN A 139 4.13 3.75 6.43
CA ASN A 139 2.82 4.36 6.16
C ASN A 139 1.99 3.66 5.07
N GLY A 140 2.62 2.78 4.29
CA GLY A 140 1.98 2.00 3.23
C GLY A 140 2.95 0.99 2.64
N PHE A 141 2.64 0.51 1.43
CA PHE A 141 3.50 -0.41 0.70
C PHE A 141 4.83 0.22 0.32
N LEU A 142 5.92 -0.54 0.47
CA LEU A 142 7.24 -0.14 0.02
C LEU A 142 7.43 -0.53 -1.44
N SER A 143 7.59 0.46 -2.31
CA SER A 143 8.13 0.23 -3.66
C SER A 143 9.62 -0.09 -3.54
N THR A 144 10.00 -1.31 -3.89
CA THR A 144 11.35 -1.86 -3.76
C THR A 144 11.82 -2.50 -5.08
N SER A 145 13.12 -2.62 -5.26
CA SER A 145 13.75 -3.32 -6.37
C SER A 145 14.64 -4.45 -5.88
N ARG A 146 14.79 -5.50 -6.69
CA ARG A 146 15.84 -6.52 -6.51
C ARG A 146 17.22 -6.01 -6.91
N SER A 147 17.30 -4.92 -7.66
CA SER A 147 18.57 -4.34 -8.12
C SER A 147 18.92 -3.10 -7.30
N LYS A 148 20.05 -3.17 -6.59
CA LYS A 148 20.63 -2.04 -5.86
C LYS A 148 20.89 -0.83 -6.77
N ASN A 149 21.33 -1.07 -8.00
CA ASN A 149 21.60 -0.02 -8.99
C ASN A 149 20.31 0.71 -9.41
N VAL A 150 19.21 -0.03 -9.60
CA VAL A 150 17.91 0.57 -9.91
C VAL A 150 17.45 1.43 -8.73
N ALA A 151 17.54 0.92 -7.50
CA ALA A 151 17.17 1.67 -6.30
C ALA A 151 18.02 2.95 -6.12
N LEU A 152 19.33 2.87 -6.32
CA LEU A 152 20.24 4.04 -6.21
C LEU A 152 19.86 5.18 -7.16
N LYS A 153 19.32 4.89 -8.36
CA LYS A 153 18.84 5.93 -9.29
C LYS A 153 17.71 6.76 -8.69
N PHE A 154 16.89 6.20 -7.79
CA PHE A 154 15.83 6.93 -7.11
C PHE A 154 16.37 7.84 -5.99
N ALA A 155 17.41 7.38 -5.26
CA ALA A 155 18.05 8.17 -4.21
C ALA A 155 18.86 9.35 -4.78
N LYS A 156 19.64 9.12 -5.84
CA LYS A 156 20.63 10.08 -6.38
C LYS A 156 20.06 11.22 -7.23
N LYS A 157 18.75 11.31 -7.45
CA LYS A 157 18.18 12.48 -8.16
C LYS A 157 18.48 13.74 -7.33
N SER A 158 19.07 14.79 -7.90
CA SER A 158 19.38 16.01 -7.13
C SER A 158 18.10 16.63 -6.54
N PRO A 159 18.03 16.87 -5.22
CA PRO A 159 16.97 17.68 -4.64
C PRO A 159 17.22 19.16 -4.94
N LYS A 160 16.16 19.95 -5.14
CA LYS A 160 16.25 21.42 -5.21
C LYS A 160 16.42 22.07 -3.82
N ARG A 161 16.18 21.30 -2.75
CA ARG A 161 16.21 21.74 -1.36
C ARG A 161 17.44 21.19 -0.62
N SER A 162 18.02 22.00 0.25
CA SER A 162 19.21 21.68 1.05
C SER A 162 18.93 20.76 2.24
N ASP A 163 17.69 20.68 2.73
CA ASP A 163 17.30 19.89 3.91
C ASP A 163 16.91 18.43 3.59
N ILE A 164 17.19 17.99 2.35
CA ILE A 164 16.81 16.66 1.85
C ILE A 164 18.07 15.84 1.61
N VAL A 165 18.13 14.68 2.27
CA VAL A 165 19.23 13.73 2.14
C VAL A 165 18.81 12.52 1.28
N PRO A 166 19.69 12.03 0.39
CA PRO A 166 19.46 10.78 -0.34
C PRO A 166 19.69 9.58 0.58
N VAL A 167 18.75 8.64 0.59
CA VAL A 167 18.81 7.45 1.46
C VAL A 167 18.53 6.19 0.65
N LEU A 168 19.26 5.12 0.95
CA LEU A 168 19.05 3.79 0.41
C LEU A 168 18.69 2.85 1.57
N TYR A 169 17.50 2.27 1.53
CA TYR A 169 17.15 1.16 2.40
C TYR A 169 17.59 -0.15 1.76
N GLU A 170 18.27 -0.96 2.57
CA GLU A 170 18.56 -2.37 2.31
C GLU A 170 17.68 -3.18 3.26
N ILE A 171 16.81 -4.01 2.70
CA ILE A 171 15.76 -4.70 3.44
C ILE A 171 15.94 -6.20 3.21
N GLU A 172 16.27 -6.91 4.28
CA GLU A 172 16.28 -8.36 4.30
C GLU A 172 14.89 -8.85 4.72
N CYS A 173 14.18 -9.55 3.82
CA CYS A 173 12.86 -10.09 4.11
C CYS A 173 12.93 -11.61 4.18
N ASN A 174 12.69 -12.18 5.36
CA ASN A 174 12.57 -13.63 5.51
C ASN A 174 11.18 -14.08 5.03
N ILE A 175 11.14 -14.83 3.93
CA ILE A 175 9.87 -15.23 3.28
C ILE A 175 9.12 -16.27 4.12
N HIS A 176 9.78 -17.04 4.99
CA HIS A 176 9.11 -18.08 5.77
C HIS A 176 8.71 -17.63 7.18
N ARG A 177 9.19 -16.48 7.64
CA ARG A 177 8.87 -15.91 8.94
C ARG A 177 7.62 -15.02 8.84
N VAL A 178 6.48 -15.62 8.54
CA VAL A 178 5.19 -14.93 8.68
C VAL A 178 4.85 -14.87 10.17
N VAL A 179 4.76 -13.65 10.71
CA VAL A 179 4.21 -13.44 12.06
C VAL A 179 2.77 -13.97 12.04
N LYS A 180 2.48 -14.95 12.90
CA LYS A 180 1.14 -15.53 13.03
C LYS A 180 0.10 -14.40 13.11
N LYS A 181 -1.00 -14.54 12.36
CA LYS A 181 -2.18 -13.69 12.56
C LYS A 181 -2.56 -13.73 14.05
N PHE A 182 -2.83 -12.58 14.63
CA PHE A 182 -3.48 -12.51 15.95
C PHE A 182 -4.75 -13.37 15.87
N SER A 183 -4.76 -14.44 16.66
CA SER A 183 -5.87 -15.39 16.79
C SER A 183 -6.89 -14.81 17.76
#